data_AF-M4RHJ4-F1
#
_entry.id   AF-M4RHJ4-F1
#
_cell.length_a   1.000
_cell.length_b   1.000
_cell.length_c   1.000
_cell.angle_alpha   90.00
_cell.angle_beta   90.00
_cell.angle_gamma   90.00
#
_symmetry.space_group_name_H-M   'P 1'
#
loop_
_entity.id
_entity.type
_entity.pdbx_description
1 polymer ?
#
loop_
_entity_poly.entity_id
_entity_poly.type
_entity_poly.pdbx_seq_one_letter_code
_entity_poly.pdbx_strand_id
1 'polypeptide(L)'
;MPTRKTIFKAIAFIATLIFICFFVFFPAQLDKQTNRLHDSTLPVISKQAKTLHEQLFIGDWHSDSLMWKRDLMDQHDYGHVDIPRLQQGNVALQMFTTVTKSPDGINYEANSSDANDNITKLALVSLWPMNTWNSLAERALFQASKALEMTNEFPQQVSLITSKSNLSQFILQRQANPQLLGMLLGTEGSHALDGDLKNIQRLFDSGFRMMSLQHFFDNKLGGSLHGESGAGLTEFGLEALKKCKIWGSCLMCHIHLKKWLKTHWLLAVSLY
;
A
#
# COMPACT_ATOMS: atom_id res chain seq x y z
N MET A 1 -42.72 17.19 32.55
CA MET A 1 -42.21 15.98 31.87
C MET A 1 -41.88 16.33 30.43
N PRO A 2 -40.71 15.95 29.89
CA PRO A 2 -40.38 16.22 28.49
C PRO A 2 -41.41 15.53 27.58
N THR A 3 -41.87 16.23 26.54
CA THR A 3 -42.84 15.67 25.60
C THR A 3 -42.21 14.49 24.84
N ARG A 4 -43.03 13.53 24.39
CA ARG A 4 -42.56 12.40 23.56
C ARG A 4 -41.73 12.88 22.35
N LYS A 5 -42.08 14.03 21.76
CA LYS A 5 -41.32 14.68 20.68
C LYS A 5 -39.94 15.17 21.12
N THR A 6 -39.82 15.74 22.32
CA THR A 6 -38.55 16.17 22.90
C THR A 6 -37.63 14.98 23.17
N ILE A 7 -38.18 13.87 23.69
CA ILE A 7 -37.43 12.63 23.93
C ILE A 7 -36.93 12.04 22.61
N PHE A 8 -37.76 11.95 21.57
CA PHE A 8 -37.33 11.47 20.25
C PHE A 8 -36.24 12.34 19.63
N LYS A 9 -36.35 13.67 19.72
CA LYS A 9 -35.30 14.59 19.23
C LYS A 9 -33.99 14.38 19.98
N ALA A 10 -34.03 14.21 21.30
CA ALA A 10 -32.83 13.94 22.10
C ALA A 10 -32.18 12.61 21.72
N ILE A 11 -32.98 11.54 21.56
CA ILE A 11 -32.47 10.22 21.12
C ILE A 11 -31.84 10.32 19.72
N ALA A 12 -32.52 10.97 18.77
CA ALA A 12 -32.01 11.14 17.42
C ALA A 12 -30.68 11.92 17.42
N PHE A 13 -30.60 13.00 18.20
CA PHE A 13 -29.38 13.79 18.36
C PHE A 13 -28.23 12.96 18.94
N ILE A 14 -28.49 12.20 20.02
CA ILE A 14 -27.48 11.32 20.63
C ILE A 14 -27.04 10.24 19.63
N ALA A 15 -27.97 9.63 18.90
CA ALA A 15 -27.65 8.63 17.88
C ALA A 15 -26.78 9.21 16.77
N THR A 16 -27.06 10.43 16.30
CA THR A 16 -26.23 11.14 15.33
C THR A 16 -24.83 11.43 15.87
N LEU A 17 -24.71 11.88 17.13
CA LEU A 17 -23.40 12.10 17.76
C LEU A 17 -22.60 10.80 17.86
N ILE A 18 -23.23 9.71 18.31
CA ILE A 18 -22.59 8.39 18.38
C ILE A 18 -22.11 7.94 16.99
N PHE A 19 -22.95 8.13 15.97
CA PHE A 19 -22.62 7.81 14.59
C PHE A 19 -21.41 8.61 14.09
N ILE A 20 -21.39 9.93 14.32
CA ILE A 20 -20.24 10.79 13.95
C ILE A 20 -18.99 10.35 14.70
N CYS A 21 -19.08 10.17 16.03
CA CYS A 21 -17.95 9.71 16.85
C CYS A 21 -17.39 8.37 16.35
N PHE A 22 -18.25 7.44 15.95
CA PHE A 22 -17.82 6.16 15.38
C PHE A 22 -16.92 6.38 14.15
N PHE A 23 -17.37 7.11 13.13
CA PHE A 23 -16.59 7.28 11.89
C PHE A 23 -15.36 8.21 12.04
N VAL A 24 -15.31 9.01 13.10
CA VAL A 24 -14.14 9.84 13.43
C VAL A 24 -13.08 9.03 14.17
N PHE A 25 -13.45 8.29 15.21
CA PHE A 25 -12.48 7.64 16.11
C PHE A 25 -12.20 6.17 15.78
N PHE A 26 -13.20 5.42 15.31
CA PHE A 26 -13.07 3.98 15.10
C PHE A 26 -12.03 3.59 14.05
N PRO A 27 -11.86 4.29 12.90
CA PRO A 27 -10.81 3.95 11.94
C PRO A 27 -9.40 4.03 12.52
N ALA A 28 -9.11 5.08 13.32
CA ALA A 28 -7.82 5.25 13.98
C ALA A 28 -7.59 4.15 15.04
N GLN A 29 -8.64 3.78 15.78
CA GLN A 29 -8.57 2.69 16.75
C GLN A 29 -8.29 1.34 16.07
N LEU A 30 -8.94 1.06 14.93
CA LEU A 30 -8.71 -0.15 14.15
C LEU A 30 -7.25 -0.23 13.66
N ASP A 31 -6.75 0.86 13.09
CA ASP A 31 -5.35 0.97 12.66
C ASP A 31 -4.37 0.69 13.81
N LYS A 32 -4.55 1.34 14.97
CA LYS A 32 -3.70 1.14 16.15
C LYS A 32 -3.73 -0.31 16.67
N GLN A 33 -4.87 -0.99 16.57
CA GLN A 33 -5.01 -2.38 17.01
C GLN A 33 -4.35 -3.37 16.05
N THR A 34 -4.35 -3.07 14.75
CA THR A 34 -3.74 -3.90 13.70
C THR A 34 -2.24 -3.65 13.59
N ASN A 35 -1.81 -2.39 13.58
CA ASN A 35 -0.42 -1.99 13.38
C ASN A 35 0.28 -1.66 14.69
N ARG A 36 0.41 -2.69 15.54
CA ARG A 36 1.07 -2.57 16.84
C ARG A 36 2.57 -2.42 16.68
N LEU A 37 3.15 -1.56 17.50
CA LEU A 37 4.58 -1.51 17.70
C LEU A 37 4.98 -2.65 18.64
N HIS A 38 6.09 -3.32 18.35
CA HIS A 38 6.65 -4.30 19.27
C HIS A 38 7.50 -3.58 20.32
N ASP A 39 7.27 -3.87 21.60
CA ASP A 39 8.10 -3.38 22.70
C ASP A 39 9.46 -4.11 22.68
N SER A 40 10.36 -3.68 21.79
CA SER A 40 11.74 -4.14 21.76
C SER A 40 12.68 -3.09 22.34
N THR A 41 13.56 -3.53 23.23
CA THR A 41 14.71 -2.73 23.66
C THR A 41 15.72 -2.69 22.52
N LEU A 42 15.88 -1.53 21.89
CA LEU A 42 16.88 -1.36 20.84
C LEU A 42 18.30 -1.43 21.43
N PRO A 43 19.25 -2.10 20.75
CA PRO A 43 20.64 -2.08 21.17
C PRO A 43 21.22 -0.66 21.06
N VAL A 44 22.24 -0.36 21.85
CA VAL A 44 22.98 0.90 21.72
C VAL A 44 23.64 0.94 20.33
N ILE A 45 23.25 1.91 19.52
CA ILE A 45 23.77 2.09 18.17
C ILE A 45 25.16 2.72 18.26
N SER A 46 26.16 2.05 17.66
CA SER A 46 27.52 2.58 17.65
C SER A 46 27.65 3.83 16.76
N LYS A 47 28.61 4.70 17.07
CA LYS A 47 28.90 5.88 16.25
C LYS A 47 29.25 5.49 14.80
N GLN A 48 29.95 4.38 14.63
CA GLN A 48 30.31 3.81 13.32
C GLN A 48 29.07 3.42 12.52
N ALA A 49 28.11 2.72 13.14
CA ALA A 49 26.88 2.31 12.48
C ALA A 49 26.05 3.54 12.07
N LYS A 50 25.94 4.54 12.96
CA LYS A 50 25.23 5.79 12.64
C LYS A 50 25.86 6.53 11.46
N THR A 51 27.19 6.68 11.46
CA THR A 51 27.93 7.35 10.38
C THR A 51 27.76 6.62 9.05
N LEU A 52 27.80 5.28 9.06
CA LEU A 52 27.55 4.48 7.86
C LEU A 52 26.13 4.70 7.35
N HIS A 53 25.13 4.61 8.23
CA HIS A 53 23.71 4.74 7.88
C HIS A 53 23.37 6.11 7.28
N GLU A 54 23.96 7.18 7.79
CA GLU A 54 23.80 8.55 7.28
C GLU A 54 24.34 8.74 5.84
N GLN A 55 25.24 7.87 5.38
CA GLN A 55 25.84 7.94 4.03
C GLN A 55 25.10 7.09 2.99
N LEU A 56 24.20 6.21 3.42
CA LEU A 56 23.50 5.29 2.53
C LEU A 56 22.39 6.01 1.74
N PHE A 57 22.16 5.54 0.52
CA PHE A 57 20.92 5.81 -0.22
C PHE A 57 19.98 4.62 0.00
N ILE A 58 19.02 4.77 0.90
CA ILE A 58 18.18 3.66 1.37
C ILE A 58 16.86 3.64 0.61
N GLY A 59 16.51 2.48 0.05
CA GLY A 59 15.21 2.22 -0.55
C GLY A 59 14.46 1.13 0.21
N ASP A 60 13.29 1.46 0.72
CA ASP A 60 12.30 0.50 1.22
C ASP A 60 11.33 0.16 0.07
N TRP A 61 11.15 -1.13 -0.20
CA TRP A 61 10.42 -1.63 -1.36
C TRP A 61 8.98 -2.06 -1.08
N HIS A 62 8.48 -1.92 0.15
CA HIS A 62 7.12 -2.35 0.45
C HIS A 62 6.53 -1.70 1.71
N SER A 63 5.38 -1.05 1.58
CA SER A 63 4.59 -0.56 2.71
C SER A 63 3.14 -0.37 2.31
N ASP A 64 2.24 -0.90 3.14
CA ASP A 64 0.79 -0.83 2.92
C ASP A 64 0.13 0.36 3.62
N SER A 65 0.91 1.39 3.93
CA SER A 65 0.45 2.49 4.78
C SER A 65 -0.66 3.33 4.15
N LEU A 66 -0.78 3.36 2.82
CA LEU A 66 -1.78 4.16 2.10
C LEU A 66 -3.21 3.65 2.26
N MET A 67 -3.43 2.39 2.67
CA MET A 67 -4.80 1.91 2.92
C MET A 67 -5.42 2.56 4.16
N TRP A 68 -4.60 2.97 5.13
CA TRP A 68 -5.11 3.53 6.37
C TRP A 68 -5.63 4.97 6.22
N LYS A 69 -6.48 5.41 7.14
CA LYS A 69 -6.98 6.80 7.21
C LYS A 69 -5.98 7.74 7.91
N ARG A 70 -4.84 7.21 8.35
CA ARG A 70 -3.75 7.95 8.98
C ARG A 70 -3.15 8.97 8.02
N ASP A 71 -2.88 10.18 8.51
CA ASP A 71 -2.04 11.14 7.82
C ASP A 71 -0.58 10.69 7.94
N LEU A 72 0.09 10.46 6.82
CA LEU A 72 1.49 10.01 6.83
C LEU A 72 2.46 11.17 7.00
N MET A 73 2.04 12.43 6.84
CA MET A 73 2.88 13.60 7.11
C MET A 73 3.10 13.85 8.60
N ASP A 74 2.22 13.30 9.44
CA ASP A 74 2.29 13.39 10.90
C ASP A 74 2.98 12.16 11.52
N GLN A 75 3.77 12.40 12.56
CA GLN A 75 4.35 11.32 13.35
C GLN A 75 3.31 10.71 14.31
N HIS A 76 3.16 9.39 14.28
CA HIS A 76 2.19 8.68 15.11
C HIS A 76 2.84 7.83 16.23
N ASP A 77 2.07 7.38 17.23
CA ASP A 77 2.52 6.41 18.26
C ASP A 77 2.16 4.95 17.93
N TYR A 78 1.66 4.71 16.72
CA TYR A 78 1.35 3.40 16.14
C TYR A 78 1.67 3.40 14.64
N GLY A 79 1.69 2.20 14.04
CA GLY A 79 2.15 2.03 12.66
C GLY A 79 3.66 2.24 12.51
N HIS A 80 4.25 1.57 11.53
CA HIS A 80 5.71 1.55 11.36
C HIS A 80 6.23 2.62 10.40
N VAL A 81 5.36 3.18 9.56
CA VAL A 81 5.74 4.10 8.49
C VAL A 81 4.91 5.38 8.59
N ASP A 82 5.62 6.50 8.68
CA ASP A 82 5.18 7.86 8.39
C ASP A 82 6.37 8.65 7.82
N ILE A 83 6.11 9.75 7.14
CA ILE A 83 7.09 10.55 6.42
C ILE A 83 8.18 11.08 7.37
N PRO A 84 7.85 11.65 8.56
CA PRO A 84 8.87 12.10 9.50
C PRO A 84 9.82 10.98 9.98
N ARG A 85 9.31 9.77 10.26
CA ARG A 85 10.16 8.64 10.64
C ARG A 85 11.05 8.16 9.49
N LEU A 86 10.53 8.11 8.26
CA LEU A 86 11.32 7.74 7.08
C LEU A 86 12.46 8.73 6.84
N GLN A 87 12.16 10.03 6.97
CA GLN A 87 13.11 11.13 6.90
C GLN A 87 14.19 11.02 7.97
N GLN A 88 13.78 10.86 9.24
CA GLN A 88 14.69 10.62 10.37
C GLN A 88 15.59 9.39 10.15
N GLY A 89 15.05 8.34 9.53
CA GLY A 89 15.75 7.10 9.21
C GLY A 89 16.64 7.16 7.96
N ASN A 90 16.83 8.32 7.33
CA ASN A 90 17.56 8.48 6.06
C ASN A 90 17.02 7.58 4.93
N VAL A 91 15.72 7.28 4.92
CA VAL A 91 15.09 6.59 3.80
C VAL A 91 14.98 7.58 2.64
N ALA A 92 15.57 7.20 1.50
CA ALA A 92 15.55 7.99 0.29
C ALA A 92 14.35 7.63 -0.60
N LEU A 93 14.05 6.35 -0.74
CA LEU A 93 12.92 5.86 -1.53
C LEU A 93 12.00 4.98 -0.68
N GLN A 94 10.69 5.21 -0.77
CA GLN A 94 9.67 4.33 -0.20
C GLN A 94 8.69 3.91 -1.30
N MET A 95 8.60 2.60 -1.55
CA MET A 95 7.52 2.03 -2.32
C MET A 95 6.29 1.87 -1.43
N PHE A 96 5.20 2.51 -1.82
CA PHE A 96 3.89 2.30 -1.23
C PHE A 96 3.12 1.31 -2.11
N THR A 97 2.81 0.16 -1.53
CA THR A 97 2.01 -0.86 -2.17
C THR A 97 0.54 -0.71 -1.80
N THR A 98 -0.32 -1.03 -2.75
CA THR A 98 -1.77 -0.91 -2.57
C THR A 98 -2.38 -2.28 -2.30
N VAL A 99 -3.03 -2.38 -1.13
CA VAL A 99 -3.75 -3.59 -0.72
C VAL A 99 -5.19 -3.45 -1.15
N THR A 100 -5.63 -4.27 -2.10
CA THR A 100 -6.99 -4.14 -2.66
C THR A 100 -7.98 -5.12 -2.07
N LYS A 101 -7.52 -6.30 -1.60
CA LYS A 101 -8.38 -7.35 -1.04
C LYS A 101 -7.60 -8.18 -0.03
N SER A 102 -8.26 -8.55 1.08
CA SER A 102 -7.69 -9.42 2.11
C SER A 102 -8.78 -10.39 2.63
N PRO A 103 -8.64 -11.70 2.40
CA PRO A 103 -9.66 -12.67 2.80
C PRO A 103 -9.75 -12.83 4.33
N ASP A 104 -10.97 -13.02 4.84
CA ASP A 104 -11.22 -13.41 6.23
C ASP A 104 -10.49 -14.72 6.56
N GLY A 105 -9.78 -14.74 7.70
CA GLY A 105 -9.05 -15.93 8.15
C GLY A 105 -7.77 -16.21 7.36
N ILE A 106 -7.20 -15.20 6.68
CA ILE A 106 -5.94 -15.31 5.95
C ILE A 106 -4.84 -15.98 6.79
N ASN A 107 -4.16 -16.96 6.21
CA ASN A 107 -3.12 -17.75 6.85
C ASN A 107 -2.06 -18.18 5.82
N TYR A 108 -1.04 -18.92 6.25
CA TYR A 108 0.07 -19.36 5.38
C TYR A 108 -0.16 -20.73 4.71
N GLU A 109 -1.27 -21.41 4.98
CA GLU A 109 -1.56 -22.75 4.48
C GLU A 109 -2.34 -22.71 3.15
N ALA A 110 -3.57 -22.20 3.17
CA ALA A 110 -4.44 -22.08 2.02
C ALA A 110 -5.50 -20.99 2.24
N ASN A 111 -5.72 -20.14 1.24
CA ASN A 111 -6.66 -19.02 1.31
C ASN A 111 -7.58 -18.99 0.10
N SER A 112 -8.88 -18.96 0.37
CA SER A 112 -9.91 -18.92 -0.68
C SER A 112 -10.07 -17.53 -1.27
N SER A 113 -10.18 -17.47 -2.60
CA SER A 113 -10.47 -16.23 -3.31
C SER A 113 -11.91 -15.72 -3.10
N ASP A 114 -12.81 -16.59 -2.63
CA ASP A 114 -14.23 -16.31 -2.38
C ASP A 114 -14.53 -15.93 -0.92
N ALA A 115 -13.53 -16.00 -0.04
CA ALA A 115 -13.68 -15.56 1.34
C ALA A 115 -14.07 -14.07 1.42
N ASN A 116 -14.79 -13.73 2.49
CA ASN A 116 -15.18 -12.36 2.80
C ASN A 116 -13.97 -11.42 2.81
N ASP A 117 -14.17 -10.20 2.34
CA ASP A 117 -13.09 -9.25 2.14
C ASP A 117 -12.99 -8.21 3.26
N ASN A 118 -11.90 -8.26 4.02
CA ASN A 118 -11.59 -7.32 5.09
C ASN A 118 -11.37 -5.90 4.59
N ILE A 119 -10.89 -5.71 3.36
CA ILE A 119 -10.67 -4.37 2.80
C ILE A 119 -12.01 -3.69 2.50
N THR A 120 -13.06 -4.43 2.14
CA THR A 120 -14.42 -3.86 2.03
C THR A 120 -14.89 -3.28 3.37
N LYS A 121 -14.67 -4.02 4.47
CA LYS A 121 -15.05 -3.56 5.82
C LYS A 121 -14.25 -2.31 6.20
N LEU A 122 -12.94 -2.30 5.92
CA LEU A 122 -12.07 -1.15 6.14
C LEU A 122 -12.51 0.08 5.32
N ALA A 123 -12.85 -0.12 4.05
CA ALA A 123 -13.32 0.94 3.16
C ALA A 123 -14.61 1.59 3.68
N LEU A 124 -15.57 0.79 4.17
CA LEU A 124 -16.81 1.29 4.77
C LEU A 124 -16.53 2.07 6.05
N VAL A 125 -15.77 1.49 6.98
CA VAL A 125 -15.42 2.12 8.26
C VAL A 125 -14.63 3.41 8.06
N SER A 126 -13.74 3.43 7.08
CA SER A 126 -12.88 4.59 6.79
C SER A 126 -13.52 5.61 5.86
N LEU A 127 -14.78 5.38 5.43
CA LEU A 127 -15.53 6.23 4.50
C LEU A 127 -14.78 6.46 3.17
N TRP A 128 -14.20 5.39 2.60
CA TRP A 128 -13.64 5.46 1.26
C TRP A 128 -14.76 5.75 0.24
N PRO A 129 -14.42 6.36 -0.92
CA PRO A 129 -15.38 6.64 -1.99
C PRO A 129 -16.19 5.42 -2.42
N MET A 130 -17.47 5.60 -2.77
CA MET A 130 -18.40 4.48 -3.05
C MET A 130 -17.96 3.58 -4.22
N ASN A 131 -17.26 4.12 -5.22
CA ASN A 131 -16.69 3.35 -6.33
C ASN A 131 -15.66 2.32 -5.86
N THR A 132 -15.00 2.53 -4.71
CA THR A 132 -14.03 1.57 -4.17
C THR A 132 -14.69 0.36 -3.53
N TRP A 133 -16.00 0.37 -3.28
CA TRP A 133 -16.66 -0.69 -2.53
C TRP A 133 -16.73 -1.99 -3.34
N ASN A 134 -16.97 -1.87 -4.65
CA ASN A 134 -17.18 -2.99 -5.56
C ASN A 134 -16.11 -3.13 -6.66
N SER A 135 -15.04 -2.30 -6.64
CA SER A 135 -13.94 -2.44 -7.59
C SER A 135 -12.59 -2.42 -6.90
N LEU A 136 -11.78 -3.44 -7.18
CA LEU A 136 -10.42 -3.57 -6.65
C LEU A 136 -9.48 -2.55 -7.32
N ALA A 137 -9.72 -2.23 -8.59
CA ALA A 137 -8.97 -1.20 -9.29
C ALA A 137 -9.18 0.18 -8.66
N GLU A 138 -10.43 0.54 -8.34
CA GLU A 138 -10.75 1.83 -7.70
C GLU A 138 -10.11 1.94 -6.31
N ARG A 139 -9.96 0.83 -5.57
CA ARG A 139 -9.24 0.81 -4.29
C ARG A 139 -7.76 1.14 -4.45
N ALA A 140 -7.10 0.57 -5.46
CA ALA A 140 -5.70 0.87 -5.75
C ALA A 140 -5.53 2.34 -6.18
N LEU A 141 -6.42 2.83 -7.04
CA LEU A 141 -6.42 4.22 -7.51
C LEU A 141 -6.66 5.21 -6.37
N PHE A 142 -7.58 4.92 -5.46
CA PHE A 142 -7.84 5.76 -4.28
C PHE A 142 -6.63 5.82 -3.33
N GLN A 143 -5.95 4.69 -3.11
CA GLN A 143 -4.73 4.70 -2.30
C GLN A 143 -3.62 5.52 -2.99
N ALA A 144 -3.44 5.36 -4.29
CA ALA A 144 -2.49 6.16 -5.07
C ALA A 144 -2.83 7.66 -5.07
N SER A 145 -4.12 8.04 -5.08
CA SER A 145 -4.50 9.45 -5.05
C SER A 145 -4.05 10.14 -3.75
N LYS A 146 -4.02 9.43 -2.61
CA LYS A 146 -3.47 9.97 -1.36
C LYS A 146 -1.98 10.30 -1.49
N ALA A 147 -1.21 9.45 -2.18
CA ALA A 147 0.20 9.73 -2.43
C ALA A 147 0.38 10.97 -3.33
N LEU A 148 -0.45 11.09 -4.37
CA LEU A 148 -0.44 12.25 -5.25
C LEU A 148 -0.82 13.53 -4.51
N GLU A 149 -1.84 13.47 -3.65
CA GLU A 149 -2.26 14.58 -2.77
C GLU A 149 -1.10 15.06 -1.90
N MET A 150 -0.42 14.15 -1.18
CA MET A 150 0.76 14.52 -0.38
C MET A 150 1.85 15.18 -1.21
N THR A 151 2.08 14.74 -2.46
CA THR A 151 3.11 15.35 -3.33
C THR A 151 2.73 16.73 -3.85
N ASN A 152 1.43 17.00 -4.00
CA ASN A 152 0.93 18.31 -4.38
C ASN A 152 0.97 19.30 -3.21
N GLU A 153 0.63 18.83 -2.01
CA GLU A 153 0.60 19.66 -0.80
C GLU A 153 2.00 19.91 -0.21
N PHE A 154 2.89 18.91 -0.29
CA PHE A 154 4.23 18.97 0.31
C PHE A 154 5.36 18.70 -0.70
N PRO A 155 5.46 19.45 -1.82
CA PRO A 155 6.43 19.19 -2.90
C PRO A 155 7.90 19.37 -2.49
N GLN A 156 8.16 19.99 -1.33
CA GLN A 156 9.50 20.13 -0.75
C GLN A 156 9.87 18.98 0.20
N GLN A 157 8.92 18.13 0.58
CA GLN A 157 9.13 17.04 1.53
C GLN A 157 9.05 15.67 0.86
N VAL A 158 8.16 15.52 -0.13
CA VAL A 158 7.96 14.26 -0.85
C VAL A 158 7.87 14.50 -2.35
N SER A 159 8.30 13.52 -3.15
CA SER A 159 8.23 13.55 -4.62
C SER A 159 7.82 12.19 -5.17
N LEU A 160 6.83 12.16 -6.06
CA LEU A 160 6.44 10.92 -6.75
C LEU A 160 7.41 10.61 -7.89
N ILE A 161 7.96 9.39 -7.89
CA ILE A 161 8.91 8.93 -8.88
C ILE A 161 8.20 8.04 -9.91
N THR A 162 8.02 8.58 -11.11
CA THR A 162 7.28 7.90 -12.19
C THR A 162 8.13 7.63 -13.43
N SER A 163 9.42 7.93 -13.39
CA SER A 163 10.32 7.63 -14.50
C SER A 163 11.77 7.65 -14.04
N LYS A 164 12.66 7.11 -14.87
CA LYS A 164 14.12 7.23 -14.64
C LYS A 164 14.57 8.68 -14.62
N SER A 165 13.99 9.53 -15.47
CA SER A 165 14.31 10.95 -15.49
C SER A 165 13.89 11.62 -14.18
N ASN A 166 12.68 11.33 -13.67
CA ASN A 166 12.27 11.84 -12.35
C ASN A 166 13.19 11.32 -11.23
N LEU A 167 13.59 10.05 -11.28
CA LEU A 167 14.53 9.49 -10.29
C LEU A 167 15.88 10.22 -10.31
N SER A 168 16.44 10.47 -11.50
CA SER A 168 17.69 11.22 -11.64
C SER A 168 17.57 12.65 -11.10
N GLN A 169 16.46 13.33 -11.40
CA GLN A 169 16.17 14.67 -10.87
C GLN A 169 16.03 14.66 -9.34
N PHE A 170 15.30 13.69 -8.80
CA PHE A 170 15.12 13.49 -7.37
C PHE A 170 16.46 13.28 -6.64
N ILE A 171 17.35 12.43 -7.20
CA ILE A 171 18.67 12.20 -6.62
C ILE A 171 19.47 13.50 -6.52
N LEU A 172 19.41 14.36 -7.54
CA LEU A 172 20.06 15.67 -7.51
C LEU A 172 19.42 16.62 -6.48
N GLN A 173 18.08 16.67 -6.42
CA GLN A 173 17.37 17.49 -5.44
C GLN A 173 17.69 17.06 -4.00
N ARG A 174 17.79 15.76 -3.75
CA ARG A 174 18.11 15.22 -2.42
C ARG A 174 19.53 15.55 -1.96
N GLN A 175 20.47 15.83 -2.87
CA GLN A 175 21.80 16.34 -2.47
C GLN A 175 21.69 17.70 -1.76
N ALA A 176 20.74 18.55 -2.18
CA ALA A 176 20.46 19.84 -1.53
C ALA A 176 19.49 19.72 -0.36
N ASN A 177 18.55 18.76 -0.42
CA ASN A 177 17.59 18.48 0.63
C ASN A 177 17.63 16.98 1.01
N PRO A 178 18.51 16.58 1.95
CA PRO A 178 18.64 15.18 2.37
C PRO A 178 17.36 14.57 2.98
N GLN A 179 16.34 15.39 3.29
CA GLN A 179 15.05 14.94 3.83
C GLN A 179 13.98 14.75 2.74
N LEU A 180 14.25 15.08 1.48
CA LEU A 180 13.28 14.87 0.40
C LEU A 180 13.06 13.37 0.16
N LEU A 181 11.87 12.85 0.43
CA LEU A 181 11.53 11.44 0.25
C LEU A 181 10.96 11.17 -1.15
N GLY A 182 11.51 10.17 -1.85
CA GLY A 182 10.97 9.71 -3.12
C GLY A 182 9.93 8.62 -2.89
N MET A 183 8.71 8.86 -3.35
CA MET A 183 7.62 7.90 -3.30
C MET A 183 7.53 7.11 -4.60
N LEU A 184 7.37 5.80 -4.50
CA LEU A 184 7.06 4.91 -5.62
C LEU A 184 5.72 4.23 -5.36
N LEU A 185 4.97 3.89 -6.40
CA LEU A 185 3.68 3.21 -6.29
C LEU A 185 3.72 1.82 -6.90
N GLY A 186 3.16 0.86 -6.16
CA GLY A 186 3.06 -0.53 -6.58
C GLY A 186 1.77 -1.23 -6.17
N THR A 187 1.48 -2.38 -6.77
CA THR A 187 0.40 -3.27 -6.30
C THR A 187 0.94 -4.34 -5.36
N GLU A 188 0.17 -4.72 -4.34
CA GLU A 188 0.36 -5.95 -3.56
C GLU A 188 -0.66 -7.01 -4.01
N GLY A 189 -0.22 -7.89 -4.91
CA GLY A 189 -1.07 -8.69 -5.77
C GLY A 189 -1.78 -7.86 -6.85
N SER A 190 -1.76 -8.32 -8.09
CA SER A 190 -2.46 -7.68 -9.21
C SER A 190 -3.95 -8.02 -9.23
N HIS A 191 -4.53 -8.33 -8.07
CA HIS A 191 -5.98 -8.27 -7.85
C HIS A 191 -6.53 -6.88 -8.17
N ALA A 192 -5.70 -5.84 -8.01
CA ALA A 192 -5.95 -4.48 -8.46
C ALA A 192 -6.31 -4.35 -9.95
N LEU A 193 -5.96 -5.33 -10.80
CA LEU A 193 -6.38 -5.33 -12.20
C LEU A 193 -7.84 -5.71 -12.38
N ASP A 194 -8.50 -6.27 -11.37
CA ASP A 194 -9.92 -6.65 -11.37
C ASP A 194 -10.32 -7.62 -12.53
N GLY A 195 -9.33 -8.22 -13.18
CA GLY A 195 -9.55 -9.02 -14.40
C GLY A 195 -9.75 -8.22 -15.68
N ASP A 196 -9.40 -6.94 -15.70
CA ASP A 196 -9.44 -6.11 -16.90
C ASP A 196 -8.03 -5.58 -17.20
N LEU A 197 -7.48 -5.97 -18.36
CA LEU A 197 -6.17 -5.52 -18.82
C LEU A 197 -6.12 -4.01 -19.08
N LYS A 198 -7.25 -3.31 -19.20
CA LYS A 198 -7.29 -1.84 -19.28
C LYS A 198 -6.80 -1.20 -17.99
N ASN A 199 -6.98 -1.86 -16.84
CA ASN A 199 -6.52 -1.35 -15.56
C ASN A 199 -4.99 -1.24 -15.47
N ILE A 200 -4.24 -2.00 -16.27
CA ILE A 200 -2.77 -1.84 -16.34
C ILE A 200 -2.40 -0.40 -16.73
N GLN A 201 -3.03 0.11 -17.79
CA GLN A 201 -2.77 1.47 -18.25
C GLN A 201 -3.31 2.50 -17.24
N ARG A 202 -4.52 2.30 -16.70
CA ARG A 202 -5.11 3.22 -15.70
C ARG A 202 -4.22 3.38 -14.46
N LEU A 203 -3.69 2.27 -13.94
CA LEU A 203 -2.77 2.30 -12.82
C LEU A 203 -1.44 2.95 -13.21
N PHE A 204 -0.89 2.61 -14.38
CA PHE A 204 0.34 3.23 -14.87
C PHE A 204 0.23 4.76 -14.99
N ASP A 205 -0.87 5.24 -15.58
CA ASP A 205 -1.16 6.67 -15.75
C ASP A 205 -1.34 7.37 -14.39
N SER A 206 -1.72 6.63 -13.34
CA SER A 206 -1.82 7.10 -11.96
C SER A 206 -0.51 7.00 -11.16
N GLY A 207 0.60 6.68 -11.82
CA GLY A 207 1.94 6.70 -11.23
C GLY A 207 2.51 5.34 -10.80
N PHE A 208 1.77 4.24 -10.98
CA PHE A 208 2.28 2.90 -10.64
C PHE A 208 3.46 2.50 -11.52
N ARG A 209 4.53 1.96 -10.92
CA ARG A 209 5.73 1.47 -11.63
C ARG A 209 6.15 0.04 -11.26
N MET A 210 5.39 -0.57 -10.36
CA MET A 210 5.51 -1.97 -9.99
C MET A 210 4.13 -2.61 -9.94
N MET A 211 4.01 -3.84 -10.46
CA MET A 211 2.79 -4.62 -10.30
C MET A 211 3.15 -6.05 -9.89
N SER A 212 2.94 -6.42 -8.64
CA SER A 212 3.19 -7.82 -8.22
C SER A 212 2.07 -8.73 -8.72
N LEU A 213 2.36 -9.99 -9.04
CA LEU A 213 1.40 -10.88 -9.70
C LEU A 213 0.27 -11.35 -8.78
N GLN A 214 0.62 -12.18 -7.80
CA GLN A 214 -0.27 -12.75 -6.80
C GLN A 214 0.22 -12.33 -5.41
N HIS A 215 -0.69 -12.40 -4.44
CA HIS A 215 -0.37 -12.26 -3.03
C HIS A 215 -0.74 -13.56 -2.29
N PHE A 216 -1.50 -13.53 -1.19
CA PHE A 216 -1.82 -14.71 -0.38
C PHE A 216 -2.89 -15.65 -0.96
N PHE A 217 -3.56 -15.29 -2.04
CA PHE A 217 -4.62 -16.10 -2.63
C PHE A 217 -4.63 -15.94 -4.15
N ASP A 218 -5.28 -16.89 -4.81
CA ASP A 218 -5.39 -16.92 -6.26
C ASP A 218 -6.08 -15.68 -6.81
N ASN A 219 -5.71 -15.29 -8.03
CA ASN A 219 -6.41 -14.25 -8.76
C ASN A 219 -6.49 -14.60 -10.24
N LYS A 220 -7.12 -13.71 -11.01
CA LYS A 220 -7.31 -13.94 -12.45
C LYS A 220 -6.00 -14.10 -13.23
N LEU A 221 -4.86 -13.68 -12.69
CA LEU A 221 -3.54 -13.90 -13.30
C LEU A 221 -3.00 -15.31 -13.09
N GLY A 222 -3.43 -16.04 -12.05
CA GLY A 222 -2.94 -17.37 -11.75
C GLY A 222 -2.97 -17.76 -10.28
N GLY A 223 -2.34 -18.91 -10.00
CA GLY A 223 -2.26 -19.47 -8.66
C GLY A 223 -1.23 -18.77 -7.77
N SER A 224 -1.61 -18.55 -6.51
CA SER A 224 -0.73 -18.09 -5.44
C SER A 224 -0.03 -19.27 -4.75
N LEU A 225 1.12 -18.99 -4.12
CA LEU A 225 1.78 -19.91 -3.20
C LEU A 225 0.87 -20.37 -2.04
N HIS A 226 0.03 -19.46 -1.55
CA HIS A 226 -0.88 -19.67 -0.42
C HIS A 226 -2.35 -19.75 -0.89
N GLY A 227 -2.58 -19.84 -2.20
CA GLY A 227 -3.91 -20.05 -2.76
C GLY A 227 -4.27 -21.52 -2.89
N GLU A 228 -5.49 -21.79 -3.36
CA GLU A 228 -6.07 -23.14 -3.39
C GLU A 228 -5.63 -23.94 -4.62
N SER A 229 -5.41 -23.29 -5.77
CA SER A 229 -5.18 -24.01 -7.03
C SER A 229 -3.77 -24.57 -7.18
N GLY A 230 -2.76 -23.89 -6.63
CA GLY A 230 -1.35 -24.15 -6.94
C GLY A 230 -1.01 -23.99 -8.43
N ALA A 231 -1.86 -23.32 -9.20
CA ALA A 231 -1.71 -23.17 -10.65
C ALA A 231 -0.56 -22.20 -11.00
N GLY A 232 -0.08 -22.32 -12.24
CA GLY A 232 0.79 -21.30 -12.84
C GLY A 232 0.01 -20.06 -13.30
N LEU A 233 0.60 -19.30 -14.21
CA LEU A 233 -0.10 -18.19 -14.86
C LEU A 233 -1.24 -18.69 -15.75
N THR A 234 -2.36 -18.00 -15.72
CA THR A 234 -3.47 -18.16 -16.68
C THR A 234 -3.13 -17.49 -18.01
N GLU A 235 -3.95 -17.70 -19.02
CA GLU A 235 -3.88 -16.94 -20.28
C GLU A 235 -3.98 -15.42 -20.03
N PHE A 236 -4.93 -15.00 -19.18
CA PHE A 236 -5.04 -13.60 -18.74
C PHE A 236 -3.74 -13.10 -18.07
N GLY A 237 -3.12 -13.91 -17.21
CA GLY A 237 -1.85 -13.56 -16.57
C GLY A 237 -0.71 -13.39 -17.56
N LEU A 238 -0.64 -14.24 -18.60
CA LEU A 238 0.34 -14.11 -19.68
C LEU A 238 0.12 -12.85 -20.53
N GLU A 239 -1.14 -12.52 -20.84
CA GLU A 239 -1.47 -11.29 -21.54
C GLU A 239 -1.16 -10.04 -20.71
N ALA A 240 -1.44 -10.08 -19.40
CA ALA A 240 -1.08 -9.03 -18.46
C ALA A 240 0.43 -8.79 -18.46
N LEU A 241 1.25 -9.85 -18.39
CA LEU A 241 2.71 -9.73 -18.49
C LEU A 241 3.17 -9.10 -19.80
N LYS A 242 2.61 -9.53 -20.94
CA LYS A 242 2.94 -8.95 -22.25
C LYS A 242 2.61 -7.46 -22.29
N LYS A 243 1.46 -7.07 -21.77
CA LYS A 243 1.04 -5.67 -21.72
C LYS A 243 1.93 -4.84 -20.78
N CYS A 244 2.20 -5.35 -19.59
CA CYS A 244 3.16 -4.77 -18.63
C CYS A 244 4.54 -4.50 -19.26
N LYS A 245 5.04 -5.44 -20.07
CA LYS A 245 6.31 -5.30 -20.80
C LYS A 245 6.26 -4.19 -21.85
N ILE A 246 5.17 -4.05 -22.60
CA ILE A 246 5.01 -3.01 -23.64
C ILE A 246 5.14 -1.61 -23.04
N TRP A 247 4.53 -1.38 -21.88
CA TRP A 247 4.60 -0.07 -21.23
C TRP A 247 5.97 0.22 -20.60
N GLY A 248 6.88 -0.76 -20.50
CA GLY A 248 8.16 -0.58 -19.80
C GLY A 248 8.00 -0.30 -18.30
N SER A 249 6.84 -0.69 -17.75
CA SER A 249 6.24 -0.03 -16.59
C SER A 249 6.00 -0.93 -15.39
N CYS A 250 6.29 -2.21 -15.52
CA CYS A 250 5.92 -3.18 -14.51
C CYS A 250 7.06 -4.16 -14.29
N LEU A 251 7.83 -3.90 -13.24
CA LEU A 251 8.55 -4.97 -12.57
C LEU A 251 7.49 -5.87 -11.94
N MET A 252 7.27 -7.04 -12.53
CA MET A 252 6.34 -8.02 -11.99
C MET A 252 7.07 -8.84 -10.93
N CYS A 253 6.90 -8.48 -9.65
CA CYS A 253 7.45 -9.30 -8.56
C CYS A 253 6.64 -10.59 -8.46
N HIS A 254 7.30 -11.73 -8.68
CA HIS A 254 6.70 -13.06 -8.70
C HIS A 254 6.94 -13.73 -7.35
N ILE A 255 5.92 -13.83 -6.50
CA ILE A 255 5.98 -14.67 -5.30
C ILE A 255 5.55 -16.09 -5.70
N HIS A 256 6.48 -16.85 -6.30
CA HIS A 256 6.33 -18.29 -6.50
C HIS A 256 7.52 -19.02 -5.83
N LEU A 257 7.58 -18.96 -4.50
CA LEU A 257 8.72 -19.43 -3.70
C LEU A 257 8.91 -20.96 -3.70
N LYS A 258 7.91 -21.77 -4.05
CA LYS A 258 8.04 -23.25 -4.02
C LYS A 258 8.96 -23.83 -5.10
N LYS A 259 9.11 -23.16 -6.26
CA LYS A 259 9.93 -23.66 -7.38
C LYS A 259 11.22 -22.86 -7.62
N TRP A 260 11.25 -21.60 -7.17
CA TRP A 260 12.33 -20.65 -7.49
C TRP A 260 13.55 -20.76 -6.55
N LEU A 261 13.35 -21.18 -5.29
CA LEU A 261 14.43 -21.34 -4.30
C LEU A 261 15.43 -22.48 -4.59
N LYS A 262 15.18 -23.33 -5.60
CA LYS A 262 16.13 -24.38 -5.95
C LYS A 262 17.26 -23.94 -6.87
N THR A 263 17.22 -22.74 -7.48
CA THR A 263 18.26 -22.40 -8.46
C THR A 263 18.82 -20.98 -8.43
N HIS A 264 18.12 -19.90 -8.04
CA HIS A 264 18.75 -18.56 -8.10
C HIS A 264 18.18 -17.60 -7.04
N TRP A 265 19.06 -16.92 -6.31
CA TRP A 265 18.74 -15.76 -5.47
C TRP A 265 19.03 -14.50 -6.28
N LEU A 266 18.03 -13.86 -6.89
CA LEU A 266 18.20 -12.52 -7.48
C LEU A 266 16.86 -11.81 -7.71
N LEU A 267 16.49 -10.92 -6.81
CA LEU A 267 15.63 -9.78 -7.14
C LEU A 267 16.39 -8.91 -8.14
N ALA A 268 16.15 -9.10 -9.43
CA ALA A 268 16.71 -8.28 -10.48
C ALA A 268 15.86 -7.01 -10.65
N VAL A 269 16.28 -5.92 -10.02
CA VAL A 269 15.85 -4.56 -10.40
C VAL A 269 16.51 -4.25 -11.75
N SER A 270 15.77 -4.54 -12.82
CA SER A 270 16.25 -4.29 -14.18
C SER A 270 15.69 -2.95 -14.65
N LEU A 271 16.41 -1.87 -14.36
CA LEU A 271 16.17 -0.54 -14.95
C LEU A 271 16.88 -0.44 -16.31
N TYR A 272 16.51 -1.26 -17.31
CA TYR A 272 16.91 -1.03 -18.72
C TYR A 272 15.96 -0.09 -19.44
#